data_AF-A0A8J2PQ48-F1
#
_entry.id   AF-A0A8J2PQ48-F1
#
_cell.length_a   1.000
_cell.length_b   1.000
_cell.length_c   1.000
_cell.angle_alpha   90.00
_cell.angle_beta   90.00
_cell.angle_gamma   90.00
#
_symmetry.space_group_name_H-M   'P 1'
#
loop_
_entity.id
_entity.type
_entity.pdbx_description
1 polymer ?
#
loop_
_entity_poly.entity_id
_entity_poly.type
_entity_poly.pdbx_seq_one_letter_code
_entity_poly.pdbx_strand_id
1 'polypeptide(L)'
;MSLVRDDPCKPNGEYCKFNKQCCSGYCVDFKCGACKIDGVWCAVNSDCCSDYCVGFVCSPCNENDKWCAFDSDCCSDHCIFFVCNECQPEWGGCIFDKDCCNKNCYMFLCRPTY
;
A
#
# COMPACT_ATOMS: atom_id res chain seq x y z
N MET A 1 28.11 -9.41 28.94
CA MET A 1 26.81 -8.74 28.89
C MET A 1 26.16 -9.12 27.56
N SER A 2 25.47 -10.26 27.51
CA SER A 2 24.83 -10.76 26.27
C SER A 2 23.35 -10.43 26.32
N LEU A 3 22.89 -9.59 25.42
CA LEU A 3 21.47 -9.43 25.10
C LEU A 3 21.31 -9.55 23.59
N VAL A 4 21.60 -10.75 23.06
CA VAL A 4 21.07 -11.11 21.74
C VAL A 4 19.63 -11.54 22.00
N ARG A 5 18.67 -10.68 21.65
CA ARG A 5 17.26 -11.09 21.56
C ARG A 5 17.11 -11.88 20.27
N ASP A 6 17.55 -13.13 20.28
CA ASP A 6 17.09 -14.15 19.34
C ASP A 6 15.66 -14.52 19.77
N ASP A 7 14.68 -13.64 19.57
CA ASP A 7 13.29 -14.11 19.55
C ASP A 7 13.18 -14.95 18.28
N PRO A 8 13.07 -16.29 18.37
CA PRO A 8 12.92 -17.11 17.18
C PRO A 8 11.64 -16.64 16.48
N CYS A 9 11.74 -16.42 15.17
CA CYS A 9 10.58 -16.13 14.36
C CYS A 9 9.54 -17.26 14.58
N LYS A 10 8.27 -16.90 14.60
CA LYS A 10 7.19 -17.85 14.86
C LYS A 10 6.94 -18.73 13.64
N PRO A 11 6.73 -20.04 13.81
CA PRO A 11 6.39 -20.94 12.71
C PRO A 11 4.99 -20.66 12.18
N ASN A 12 4.70 -21.16 10.97
CA ASN A 12 3.37 -21.07 10.37
C ASN A 12 2.30 -21.70 11.29
N GLY A 13 1.14 -21.06 11.40
CA GLY A 13 0.00 -21.44 12.23
C GLY A 13 -0.06 -20.72 13.59
N GLU A 14 1.05 -20.15 14.07
CA GLU A 14 1.07 -19.43 15.34
C GLU A 14 0.46 -18.03 15.26
N TYR A 15 -0.10 -17.57 16.40
CA TYR A 15 -0.63 -16.22 16.51
C TYR A 15 0.47 -15.16 16.35
N CYS A 16 0.17 -14.14 15.57
CA CYS A 16 1.03 -12.98 15.35
C CYS A 16 0.20 -11.69 15.33
N LYS A 17 0.86 -10.58 15.58
CA LYS A 17 0.32 -9.22 15.48
C LYS A 17 0.99 -8.43 14.35
N PHE A 18 2.24 -8.76 14.02
CA PHE A 18 3.02 -8.10 12.98
C PHE A 18 3.78 -9.12 12.13
N ASN A 19 3.92 -8.84 10.84
CA ASN A 19 4.66 -9.63 9.85
C ASN A 19 6.04 -10.09 10.33
N LYS A 20 6.82 -9.18 10.93
CA LYS A 20 8.16 -9.45 11.47
C LYS A 20 8.24 -10.52 12.55
N GLN A 21 7.10 -10.94 13.13
CA GLN A 21 7.07 -11.99 14.13
C GLN A 21 7.09 -13.39 13.50
N CYS A 22 6.78 -13.52 12.20
CA CYS A 22 6.64 -14.80 11.52
C CYS A 22 7.88 -15.14 10.71
N CYS A 23 8.30 -16.41 10.71
CA CYS A 23 9.44 -16.85 9.87
C CYS A 23 9.16 -16.70 8.38
N SER A 24 7.90 -16.82 7.99
CA SER A 24 7.46 -16.57 6.61
C SER A 24 7.50 -15.09 6.23
N GLY A 25 7.60 -14.18 7.20
CA GLY A 25 7.45 -12.74 6.99
C GLY A 25 6.01 -12.26 6.86
N TYR A 26 5.01 -13.14 6.94
CA TYR A 26 3.60 -12.79 6.77
C TYR A 26 2.76 -13.18 7.99
N CYS A 27 2.07 -12.19 8.52
CA CYS A 27 1.10 -12.31 9.59
C CYS A 27 -0.29 -11.98 9.03
N VAL A 28 -0.97 -13.01 8.53
CA VAL A 28 -2.25 -12.86 7.83
C VAL A 28 -3.36 -13.43 8.71
N ASP A 29 -4.46 -12.69 8.86
CA ASP A 29 -5.59 -13.07 9.72
C ASP A 29 -5.14 -13.47 11.15
N PHE A 30 -4.16 -12.71 11.67
CA PHE A 30 -3.50 -12.91 12.96
C PHE A 30 -2.73 -14.22 13.13
N LYS A 31 -2.40 -14.91 12.04
CA LYS A 31 -1.58 -16.13 12.06
C LYS A 31 -0.40 -16.03 11.12
N CYS A 32 0.73 -16.59 11.56
CA CYS A 32 1.88 -16.77 10.70
C CYS A 32 1.53 -17.74 9.60
N GLY A 33 1.85 -17.40 8.36
CA GLY A 33 1.50 -18.23 7.22
C GLY A 33 2.11 -17.73 5.93
N ALA A 34 1.58 -18.20 4.81
CA ALA A 34 1.88 -17.60 3.53
C ALA A 34 1.08 -16.30 3.35
N CYS A 35 1.57 -15.42 2.49
CA CYS A 35 0.78 -14.34 1.92
C CYS A 35 -0.42 -14.89 1.13
N LYS A 36 -1.45 -14.06 0.96
CA LYS A 36 -2.62 -14.35 0.14
C LYS A 36 -2.28 -14.14 -1.34
N ILE A 37 -2.67 -15.10 -2.18
CA ILE A 37 -2.51 -15.01 -3.63
C ILE A 37 -3.56 -14.07 -4.24
N ASP A 38 -3.32 -13.66 -5.48
CA ASP A 38 -4.27 -12.83 -6.21
C ASP A 38 -5.66 -13.47 -6.33
N GLY A 39 -6.71 -12.65 -6.25
CA GLY A 39 -8.10 -13.06 -6.24
C GLY A 39 -8.66 -13.41 -4.86
N VAL A 40 -7.84 -13.41 -3.81
CA VAL A 40 -8.27 -13.68 -2.43
C VAL A 40 -8.57 -12.37 -1.69
N TRP A 41 -9.61 -12.39 -0.85
CA TRP A 41 -9.95 -11.23 -0.02
C TRP A 41 -8.84 -10.84 0.95
N CYS A 42 -8.56 -9.55 1.07
CA CYS A 42 -7.56 -8.97 1.96
C CYS A 42 -8.13 -7.79 2.75
N ALA A 43 -7.56 -7.55 3.93
CA ALA A 43 -7.88 -6.38 4.75
C ALA A 43 -6.86 -5.26 4.54
N VAL A 44 -5.60 -5.62 4.30
CA VAL A 44 -4.48 -4.70 4.14
C VAL A 44 -3.51 -5.20 3.06
N ASN A 45 -2.75 -4.29 2.47
CA ASN A 45 -1.74 -4.58 1.45
C ASN A 45 -0.77 -5.70 1.83
N SER A 46 -0.32 -5.70 3.09
CA SER A 46 0.64 -6.68 3.62
C SER A 46 0.08 -8.09 3.78
N ASP A 47 -1.23 -8.29 3.54
CA ASP A 47 -1.82 -9.63 3.47
C ASP A 47 -1.47 -10.33 2.16
N CYS A 48 -1.24 -9.57 1.09
CA CYS A 48 -1.12 -10.07 -0.27
C CYS A 48 0.33 -10.33 -0.68
N CYS A 49 0.56 -11.36 -1.49
CA CYS A 49 1.89 -11.65 -2.04
C CYS A 49 2.36 -10.57 -3.03
N SER A 50 1.40 -9.84 -3.64
CA SER A 50 1.66 -8.71 -4.52
C SER A 50 2.00 -7.42 -3.77
N ASP A 51 1.85 -7.39 -2.43
CA ASP A 51 1.84 -6.19 -1.59
C ASP A 51 0.70 -5.20 -1.89
N TYR A 52 -0.31 -5.58 -2.66
CA TYR A 52 -1.46 -4.72 -2.99
C TYR A 52 -2.79 -5.39 -2.69
N CYS A 53 -3.60 -4.69 -1.90
CA CYS A 53 -4.97 -5.06 -1.57
C CYS A 53 -5.94 -4.09 -2.24
N VAL A 54 -6.14 -4.28 -3.55
CA VAL A 54 -6.95 -3.37 -4.36
C VAL A 54 -8.43 -3.75 -4.23
N GLY A 55 -9.26 -2.82 -3.76
CA GLY A 55 -10.70 -3.07 -3.62
C GLY A 55 -11.03 -4.28 -2.73
N PHE A 56 -10.25 -4.51 -1.67
CA PHE A 56 -10.34 -5.65 -0.75
C PHE A 56 -10.00 -7.02 -1.35
N VAL A 57 -9.35 -7.06 -2.51
CA VAL A 57 -8.89 -8.29 -3.14
C VAL A 57 -7.41 -8.17 -3.47
N CYS A 58 -6.64 -9.21 -3.16
CA CYS A 58 -5.25 -9.29 -3.58
C CYS A 58 -5.19 -9.28 -5.10
N SER A 59 -4.45 -8.33 -5.63
CA SER A 59 -4.26 -8.12 -7.05
C SER A 59 -2.94 -7.38 -7.20
N PRO A 60 -2.29 -7.38 -8.37
CA PRO A 60 -1.36 -6.30 -8.69
C PRO A 60 -2.03 -4.94 -8.53
N CYS A 61 -1.21 -3.92 -8.28
CA CYS A 61 -1.65 -2.52 -8.28
C CYS A 61 -2.30 -2.14 -9.62
N ASN A 62 -3.17 -1.14 -9.55
CA ASN A 62 -3.79 -0.54 -10.71
C ASN A 62 -2.78 0.35 -11.45
N GLU A 63 -2.63 0.05 -12.74
CA GLU A 63 -1.89 0.89 -13.69
C GLU A 63 -2.57 2.28 -13.83
N ASN A 64 -1.83 3.22 -14.41
CA ASN A 64 -2.39 4.54 -14.76
C ASN A 64 -3.66 4.41 -15.63
N ASP A 65 -4.55 5.39 -15.51
CA ASP A 65 -5.89 5.45 -16.15
C ASP A 65 -6.91 4.40 -15.66
N LYS A 66 -6.57 3.60 -14.63
CA LYS A 66 -7.51 2.68 -13.99
C LYS A 66 -8.21 3.33 -12.80
N TRP A 67 -9.42 2.86 -12.52
CA TRP A 67 -10.18 3.32 -11.37
C TRP A 67 -9.48 2.94 -10.05
N CYS A 68 -9.56 3.81 -9.05
CA CYS A 68 -9.05 3.57 -7.71
C CYS A 68 -9.98 4.18 -6.65
N ALA A 69 -9.96 3.61 -5.45
CA ALA A 69 -10.60 4.18 -4.27
C ALA A 69 -9.59 4.88 -3.36
N PHE A 70 -8.38 4.35 -3.29
CA PHE A 70 -7.30 4.83 -2.45
C PHE A 70 -6.00 4.92 -3.26
N ASP A 71 -5.09 5.77 -2.80
CA ASP A 71 -3.77 5.93 -3.43
C ASP A 71 -2.97 4.64 -3.50
N SER A 72 -3.06 3.83 -2.44
CA SER A 72 -2.42 2.52 -2.35
C SER A 72 -2.98 1.48 -3.32
N ASP A 73 -4.08 1.79 -4.03
CA ASP A 73 -4.56 0.95 -5.12
C ASP A 73 -3.69 1.12 -6.36
N CYS A 74 -3.03 2.26 -6.52
CA CYS A 74 -2.29 2.64 -7.72
C CYS A 74 -0.80 2.32 -7.60
N CYS A 75 -0.19 1.85 -8.69
CA CYS A 75 1.26 1.62 -8.72
C CYS A 75 2.07 2.92 -8.54
N SER A 76 1.46 4.07 -8.83
CA SER A 76 2.02 5.41 -8.68
C SER A 76 1.83 6.02 -7.28
N ASP A 77 1.09 5.36 -6.37
CA ASP A 77 0.65 5.93 -5.08
C ASP A 77 -0.18 7.23 -5.18
N HIS A 78 -0.84 7.44 -6.33
CA HIS A 78 -1.64 8.63 -6.61
C HIS A 78 -2.99 8.27 -7.25
N CYS A 79 -4.03 8.26 -6.43
CA CYS A 79 -5.42 8.09 -6.83
C CYS A 79 -6.12 9.46 -6.91
N ILE A 80 -6.03 10.10 -8.08
CA ILE A 80 -6.47 11.47 -8.27
C ILE A 80 -7.81 11.45 -9.00
N PHE A 81 -8.86 12.03 -8.40
CA PHE A 81 -10.24 11.99 -8.92
C PHE A 81 -10.71 10.57 -9.30
N PHE A 82 -10.44 9.58 -8.42
CA PHE A 82 -10.79 8.16 -8.60
C PHE A 82 -10.10 7.45 -9.75
N VAL A 83 -9.01 8.03 -10.29
CA VAL A 83 -8.22 7.43 -11.36
C VAL A 83 -6.74 7.45 -10.97
N CYS A 84 -6.08 6.30 -11.14
CA CYS A 84 -4.64 6.19 -10.97
C CYS A 84 -3.94 7.07 -11.99
N ASN A 85 -3.11 7.96 -11.51
CA ASN A 85 -2.32 8.87 -12.32
C ASN A 85 -0.92 8.96 -11.74
N GLU A 86 0.02 9.49 -12.51
CA GLU A 86 1.25 10.01 -11.91
C GLU A 86 0.94 11.28 -11.10
N CYS A 87 1.92 11.71 -10.30
CA CYS A 87 1.85 13.04 -9.70
C CYS A 87 1.65 14.10 -10.80
N GLN A 88 0.85 15.12 -10.48
CA GLN A 88 0.42 16.12 -11.43
C GLN A 88 1.50 17.20 -11.59
N PRO A 89 1.76 17.63 -12.84
CA PRO A 89 2.65 18.75 -13.11
C PRO A 89 2.03 20.06 -12.62
N GLU A 90 2.78 21.17 -12.69
CA GLU A 90 2.23 22.49 -12.41
C GLU A 90 0.98 22.75 -13.26
N TRP A 91 -0.03 23.35 -12.63
CA TRP A 91 -1.36 23.61 -13.18
C TRP A 91 -2.22 22.37 -13.44
N GLY A 92 -1.74 21.16 -13.12
CA GLY A 92 -2.55 19.95 -13.06
C GLY A 92 -3.58 19.99 -11.93
N GLY A 93 -4.66 19.21 -12.07
CA GLY A 93 -5.74 19.16 -11.08
C GLY A 93 -5.37 18.31 -9.87
N CYS A 94 -5.66 18.76 -8.66
CA CYS A 94 -5.31 18.04 -7.43
C CYS A 94 -6.44 18.12 -6.38
N ILE A 95 -6.44 17.18 -5.44
CA ILE A 95 -7.30 17.20 -4.25
C ILE A 95 -6.44 17.44 -3.00
N PHE A 96 -5.27 16.81 -2.94
CA PHE A 96 -4.30 16.90 -1.85
C PHE A 96 -2.94 17.37 -2.35
N ASP A 97 -2.13 17.95 -1.45
CA ASP A 97 -0.77 18.41 -1.79
C ASP A 97 0.06 17.34 -2.46
N LYS A 98 0.01 16.11 -1.94
CA LYS A 98 0.80 15.00 -2.46
C LYS A 98 0.47 14.65 -3.91
N ASP A 99 -0.71 14.99 -4.41
CA ASP A 99 -1.12 14.74 -5.79
C ASP A 99 -0.23 15.53 -6.76
N CYS A 100 0.37 16.62 -6.30
CA CYS A 100 1.29 17.44 -7.08
C CYS A 100 2.72 16.96 -6.90
N CYS A 101 3.49 16.89 -7.99
CA CYS A 101 4.91 16.52 -7.91
C CYS A 101 5.73 17.49 -7.03
N ASN A 102 5.29 18.75 -6.94
CA ASN A 102 5.88 19.78 -6.09
C ASN A 102 5.25 19.90 -4.69
N LYS A 103 4.29 19.03 -4.37
CA LYS A 103 3.59 18.97 -3.09
C LYS A 103 2.86 20.27 -2.70
N ASN A 104 2.32 20.99 -3.67
CA ASN A 104 1.63 22.25 -3.43
C ASN A 104 0.30 22.31 -4.19
N CYS A 105 -0.77 21.79 -3.57
CA CYS A 105 -2.12 21.83 -4.10
C CYS A 105 -2.86 23.03 -3.51
N TYR A 106 -3.16 24.02 -4.35
CA TYR A 106 -3.89 25.21 -3.92
C TYR A 106 -5.02 25.54 -4.89
N MET A 107 -6.25 25.62 -4.35
CA MET A 107 -7.49 25.79 -5.11
C MET A 107 -7.65 24.73 -6.22
N PHE A 108 -7.48 23.46 -5.88
CA PHE A 108 -7.59 22.30 -6.80
C PHE A 108 -6.59 22.30 -7.97
N LEU A 109 -5.53 23.10 -7.89
CA LEU A 109 -4.48 23.18 -8.89
C LEU A 109 -3.10 23.06 -8.25
N CYS A 110 -2.20 22.33 -8.89
CA CYS A 110 -0.80 22.26 -8.51
C CYS A 110 -0.13 23.60 -8.79
N ARG A 111 0.16 24.38 -7.75
CA ARG A 111 0.77 25.70 -7.89
C ARG A 111 2.29 25.60 -7.78
N PRO A 112 3.05 26.39 -8.54
CA PRO A 112 4.50 26.47 -8.36
C PRO A 112 4.84 26.86 -6.91
N THR A 113 5.99 26.39 -6.42
CA THR A 113 6.55 26.84 -5.15
C THR A 113 7.60 27.91 -5.49
N TYR A 114 7.40 29.14 -5.02
CA TYR A 114 8.31 30.28 -5.26
C TYR A 114 9.09 30.61 -3.99
#